data_AF-A0A0L0EU48-F1
#
_entry.id   AF-A0A0L0EU48-F1
#
_cell.length_a   1.000
_cell.length_b   1.000
_cell.length_c   1.000
_cell.angle_alpha   90.00
_cell.angle_beta   90.00
_cell.angle_gamma   90.00
#
_symmetry.space_group_name_H-M   'P 1'
#
loop_
_entity.id
_entity.type
_entity.pdbx_description
1 polymer ?
#
loop_
_entity_poly.entity_id
_entity_poly.type
_entity_poly.pdbx_seq_one_letter_code
_entity_poly.pdbx_strand_id
1 'polypeptide(L)'
;MKVSSIGKIATLILSFTTLSAFAAQDAANYMEYNLGDSIYRIPASQVKNVDEIIELIDSQNDVSEYGVVALKADIPNAALSTSDFTMQAGGTLRLYSTFNAGYLNDFDAVLSYTCPNNMFIKSVSSYHDNGREDRRFNIECGKYTTTSGARLYRKSLSWTGYVNSYDQAFNYTCPAGKFLVGMYSVHSNRHEDRVFKFACAAMAESSASGFALSAETCSTVGPTNFDQPWYLGSNGALVGMSSRHSNSHEDRETSVSFCTSVSDW
;
A
#
# COMPACT_ATOMS: atom_id res chain seq x y z
N MET A 1 -17.53 19.00 -64.42
CA MET A 1 -17.05 17.59 -64.41
C MET A 1 -16.05 17.44 -63.28
N LYS A 2 -16.28 16.44 -62.41
CA LYS A 2 -15.46 15.89 -61.32
C LYS A 2 -15.03 16.78 -60.15
N VAL A 3 -15.86 16.66 -59.12
CA VAL A 3 -15.60 16.76 -57.67
C VAL A 3 -14.61 15.66 -57.25
N SER A 4 -13.62 15.98 -56.40
CA SER A 4 -13.50 15.51 -55.01
C SER A 4 -12.06 15.53 -54.50
N SER A 5 -11.85 16.33 -53.47
CA SER A 5 -10.76 16.28 -52.51
C SER A 5 -10.69 14.89 -51.84
N ILE A 6 -9.49 14.31 -51.74
CA ILE A 6 -9.18 13.25 -50.78
C ILE A 6 -7.99 13.76 -49.95
N GLY A 7 -8.31 14.50 -48.87
CA GLY A 7 -7.37 14.73 -47.79
C GLY A 7 -7.11 13.42 -47.07
N LYS A 8 -5.88 12.90 -47.16
CA LYS A 8 -5.42 11.83 -46.28
C LYS A 8 -5.24 12.42 -44.88
N ILE A 9 -6.24 12.23 -44.03
CA ILE A 9 -6.09 12.42 -42.59
C ILE A 9 -5.21 11.27 -42.12
N ALA A 10 -3.90 11.54 -41.98
CA ALA A 10 -3.03 10.67 -41.23
C ALA A 10 -3.46 10.79 -39.76
N THR A 11 -4.20 9.78 -39.30
CA THR A 11 -4.47 9.58 -37.88
C THR A 11 -3.12 9.40 -37.19
N LEU A 12 -2.63 10.48 -36.59
CA LEU A 12 -1.53 10.41 -35.63
C LEU A 12 -2.07 9.64 -34.42
N ILE A 13 -1.87 8.33 -34.43
CA ILE A 13 -2.03 7.52 -33.24
C ILE A 13 -0.96 8.04 -32.28
N LEU A 14 -1.36 8.92 -31.38
CA LEU A 14 -0.56 9.29 -30.22
C LEU A 14 -0.49 8.01 -29.39
N SER A 15 0.54 7.21 -29.63
CA SER A 15 0.95 6.15 -28.74
C SER A 15 1.30 6.83 -27.41
N PHE A 16 0.36 6.80 -26.47
CA PHE A 16 0.68 7.05 -25.08
C PHE A 16 1.64 5.94 -24.65
N THR A 17 2.93 6.23 -24.75
CA THR A 17 3.97 5.45 -24.10
C THR A 17 3.65 5.48 -22.61
N THR A 18 3.29 4.34 -22.05
CA THR A 18 2.97 4.14 -20.62
C THR A 18 4.21 4.23 -19.72
N LEU A 19 5.22 5.00 -20.10
CA LEU A 19 6.47 5.14 -19.36
C LEU A 19 6.35 5.99 -18.08
N SER A 20 5.17 6.51 -17.74
CA SER A 20 5.08 7.79 -17.03
C SER A 20 4.52 7.78 -15.60
N ALA A 21 4.04 6.65 -15.07
CA ALA A 21 3.52 6.62 -13.69
C ALA A 21 4.52 6.04 -12.68
N PHE A 22 5.19 4.93 -13.02
CA PHE A 22 6.09 4.23 -12.08
C PHE A 22 7.43 4.94 -11.90
N ALA A 23 8.01 5.55 -12.94
CA ALA A 23 9.28 6.28 -12.83
C ALA A 23 9.14 7.67 -12.13
N ALA A 24 7.95 8.28 -12.18
CA ALA A 24 7.75 9.63 -11.65
C ALA A 24 7.81 9.68 -10.11
N GLN A 25 7.40 8.63 -9.42
CA GLN A 25 7.46 8.56 -7.96
C GLN A 25 8.85 8.20 -7.43
N ASP A 26 9.68 7.59 -8.26
CA ASP A 26 11.07 7.26 -7.92
C ASP A 26 11.97 8.50 -7.77
N ALA A 27 11.65 9.56 -8.51
CA ALA A 27 12.35 10.84 -8.43
C ALA A 27 11.81 11.78 -7.34
N ALA A 28 10.73 11.42 -6.64
CA ALA A 28 10.10 12.28 -5.65
C ALA A 28 10.92 12.29 -4.34
N ASN A 29 11.32 13.47 -3.88
CA ASN A 29 12.02 13.66 -2.61
C ASN A 29 11.06 13.81 -1.40
N TYR A 30 9.85 13.27 -1.52
CA TYR A 30 8.79 13.36 -0.53
C TYR A 30 7.94 12.09 -0.49
N MET A 31 7.31 11.86 0.66
CA MET A 31 6.25 10.89 0.89
C MET A 31 4.91 11.63 0.86
N GLU A 32 3.84 10.96 0.44
CA GLU A 32 2.50 11.57 0.36
C GLU A 32 1.57 10.98 1.41
N TYR A 33 0.98 11.85 2.23
CA TYR A 33 -0.09 11.52 3.16
C TYR A 33 -1.39 12.16 2.69
N ASN A 34 -2.36 11.34 2.31
CA ASN A 34 -3.67 11.77 1.89
C ASN A 34 -4.64 11.68 3.07
N LEU A 35 -5.36 12.76 3.37
CA LEU A 35 -6.37 12.83 4.41
C LEU A 35 -7.61 13.53 3.86
N GLY A 36 -8.64 12.74 3.55
CA GLY A 36 -9.79 13.23 2.77
C GLY A 36 -9.31 13.80 1.43
N ASP A 37 -9.68 15.04 1.15
CA ASP A 37 -9.30 15.75 -0.10
C ASP A 37 -7.97 16.51 0.00
N SER A 38 -7.27 16.42 1.12
CA SER A 38 -5.98 17.09 1.35
C SER A 38 -4.81 16.13 1.11
N ILE A 39 -3.78 16.63 0.41
CA ILE A 39 -2.53 15.92 0.19
C ILE A 39 -1.42 16.65 0.96
N TYR A 40 -0.71 15.94 1.83
CA TYR A 40 0.44 16.44 2.56
C TYR A 40 1.71 15.79 2.01
N ARG A 41 2.61 16.60 1.46
CA ARG A 41 3.94 16.16 1.03
C ARG A 41 4.92 16.31 2.18
N ILE A 42 5.34 15.17 2.73
CA ILE A 42 6.29 15.07 3.83
C ILE A 42 7.67 14.84 3.22
N PRO A 43 8.68 15.71 3.47
CA PRO A 43 10.01 15.51 2.92
C PRO A 43 10.59 14.14 3.29
N ALA A 44 11.26 13.46 2.36
CA ALA A 44 11.84 12.13 2.62
C ALA A 44 12.89 12.15 3.75
N SER A 45 13.52 13.32 4.00
CA SER A 45 14.41 13.53 5.15
C SER A 45 13.71 13.35 6.52
N GLN A 46 12.38 13.43 6.57
CA GLN A 46 11.57 13.27 7.77
C GLN A 46 11.11 11.84 8.02
N VAL A 47 11.65 10.83 7.31
CA VAL A 47 11.23 9.42 7.44
C VAL A 47 11.18 8.90 8.89
N LYS A 48 12.05 9.42 9.77
CA LYS A 48 12.09 9.03 11.20
C LYS A 48 10.99 9.68 12.06
N ASN A 49 10.39 10.76 11.59
CA ASN A 49 9.39 11.55 12.30
C ASN A 49 7.98 11.38 11.71
N VAL A 50 7.80 10.45 10.74
CA VAL A 50 6.53 10.28 10.01
C VAL A 50 5.35 10.02 10.94
N ASP A 51 5.52 9.18 11.96
CA ASP A 51 4.46 8.88 12.92
C ASP A 51 3.98 10.15 13.65
N GLU A 52 4.93 10.95 14.16
CA GLU A 52 4.65 12.21 14.86
C GLU A 52 3.99 13.23 13.91
N ILE A 53 4.52 13.40 12.70
CA ILE A 53 3.98 14.33 11.70
C ILE A 53 2.54 13.95 11.34
N ILE A 54 2.27 12.66 11.11
CA ILE A 54 0.93 12.18 10.78
C ILE A 54 -0.05 12.41 11.95
N GLU A 55 0.38 12.20 13.19
CA GLU A 55 -0.44 12.50 14.37
C GLU A 55 -0.74 14.00 14.51
N LEU A 56 0.23 14.87 14.24
CA LEU A 56 0.04 16.32 14.21
C LEU A 56 -0.95 16.73 13.11
N ILE A 57 -0.82 16.17 11.90
CA ILE A 57 -1.76 16.43 10.79
C ILE A 57 -3.19 16.00 11.17
N ASP A 58 -3.35 14.79 11.70
CA ASP A 58 -4.66 14.25 12.09
C ASP A 58 -5.34 15.08 13.19
N SER A 59 -4.53 15.70 14.05
CA SER A 59 -4.97 16.57 15.14
C SER A 59 -5.04 18.06 14.76
N GLN A 60 -4.86 18.39 13.46
CA GLN A 60 -4.91 19.75 12.91
C GLN A 60 -3.88 20.70 13.53
N ASN A 61 -2.75 20.16 13.97
CA ASN A 61 -1.62 20.94 14.45
C ASN A 61 -0.74 21.41 13.29
N ASP A 62 0.04 22.47 13.54
CA ASP A 62 1.03 22.96 12.58
C ASP A 62 2.15 21.94 12.40
N VAL A 63 2.59 21.78 11.15
CA VAL A 63 3.68 20.89 10.74
C VAL A 63 4.72 21.62 9.87
N SER A 64 4.63 22.95 9.82
CA SER A 64 5.53 23.80 9.03
C SER A 64 7.01 23.60 9.40
N GLU A 65 7.31 23.32 10.67
CA GLU A 65 8.67 23.06 11.17
C GLU A 65 9.32 21.82 10.53
N TYR A 66 8.50 20.87 10.08
CA TYR A 66 8.96 19.66 9.39
C TYR A 66 9.16 19.86 7.88
N GLY A 67 8.85 21.05 7.35
CA GLY A 67 8.91 21.37 5.93
C GLY A 67 7.79 20.71 5.11
N VAL A 68 6.69 20.33 5.75
CA VAL A 68 5.54 19.68 5.10
C VAL A 68 4.79 20.69 4.23
N VAL A 69 4.46 20.29 3.01
CA VAL A 69 3.67 21.10 2.06
C VAL A 69 2.28 20.51 1.93
N ALA A 70 1.25 21.28 2.29
CA ALA A 70 -0.14 20.90 2.08
C ALA A 70 -0.65 21.41 0.73
N LEU A 71 -1.16 20.50 -0.09
CA LEU A 71 -1.85 20.79 -1.35
C LEU A 71 -3.34 20.54 -1.10
N LYS A 72 -4.07 21.59 -0.75
CA LYS A 72 -5.51 21.51 -0.48
C LYS A 72 -6.35 21.57 -1.76
N ALA A 73 -7.47 20.86 -1.77
CA ALA A 73 -8.75 21.49 -2.11
C ALA A 73 -9.37 22.00 -0.80
N ASP A 74 -9.66 23.30 -0.72
CA ASP A 74 -10.30 23.89 0.45
C ASP A 74 -11.74 23.40 0.60
N ILE A 75 -12.03 22.45 1.50
CA ILE A 75 -13.36 22.30 2.12
C ILE A 75 -13.20 21.93 3.62
N PRO A 76 -14.01 22.51 4.54
CA PRO A 76 -14.04 22.11 5.94
C PRO A 76 -14.49 20.67 6.09
N ASN A 77 -13.76 19.86 6.86
CA ASN A 77 -14.23 18.52 7.21
C ASN A 77 -15.63 18.60 7.82
N ALA A 78 -16.57 17.85 7.23
CA ALA A 78 -17.82 17.54 7.88
C ALA A 78 -17.50 16.92 9.26
N ALA A 79 -18.05 17.53 10.31
CA ALA A 79 -17.95 17.01 11.66
C ALA A 79 -18.45 15.56 11.67
N LEU A 80 -17.62 14.63 12.18
CA LEU A 80 -18.11 13.30 12.55
C LEU A 80 -19.11 13.51 13.68
N SER A 81 -20.40 13.40 13.34
CA SER A 81 -21.50 13.39 14.29
C SER A 81 -21.45 12.09 15.09
N THR A 82 -21.13 12.18 16.38
CA THR A 82 -21.33 11.11 17.33
C THR A 82 -22.81 11.04 17.70
N SER A 83 -23.57 10.19 17.00
CA SER A 83 -24.90 9.78 17.47
C SER A 83 -24.82 8.40 18.10
N ASP A 84 -25.45 8.26 19.26
CA ASP A 84 -25.48 7.09 20.14
C ASP A 84 -25.58 5.75 19.38
N PHE A 85 -24.58 4.89 19.60
CA PHE A 85 -24.41 3.63 18.88
C PHE A 85 -24.97 2.45 19.69
N THR A 86 -25.95 1.75 19.13
CA THR A 86 -26.24 0.36 19.50
C THR A 86 -25.22 -0.54 18.84
N MET A 87 -24.49 -1.28 19.68
CA MET A 87 -23.29 -2.05 19.39
C MET A 87 -23.52 -3.24 18.45
N GLN A 88 -22.95 -3.14 17.25
CA GLN A 88 -22.36 -4.29 16.57
C GLN A 88 -20.99 -3.82 16.07
N ALA A 89 -19.89 -4.37 16.60
CA ALA A 89 -18.58 -3.96 16.15
C ALA A 89 -18.18 -4.73 14.87
N GLY A 90 -17.39 -4.05 14.04
CA GLY A 90 -17.11 -4.44 12.68
C GLY A 90 -18.01 -3.79 11.61
N GLY A 91 -18.11 -4.43 10.45
CA GLY A 91 -18.70 -3.91 9.23
C GLY A 91 -17.68 -3.71 8.11
N THR A 92 -18.08 -2.99 7.06
CA THR A 92 -17.21 -2.70 5.91
C THR A 92 -16.09 -1.75 6.32
N LEU A 93 -14.88 -2.06 5.85
CA LEU A 93 -13.73 -1.18 5.97
C LEU A 93 -13.91 0.04 5.05
N ARG A 94 -13.88 1.23 5.65
CA ARG A 94 -13.94 2.52 4.96
C ARG A 94 -12.60 3.20 5.07
N LEU A 95 -11.85 3.20 3.98
CA LEU A 95 -10.59 3.92 3.86
C LEU A 95 -10.85 5.43 3.94
N TYR A 96 -10.16 6.14 4.83
CA TYR A 96 -10.29 7.60 4.95
C TYR A 96 -8.97 8.35 4.78
N SER A 97 -7.84 7.64 4.79
CA SER A 97 -6.52 8.22 4.61
C SER A 97 -5.55 7.17 4.08
N THR A 98 -4.59 7.61 3.26
CA THR A 98 -3.48 6.78 2.79
C THR A 98 -2.13 7.44 3.02
N PHE A 99 -1.10 6.61 3.13
CA PHE A 99 0.29 7.03 3.20
C PHE A 99 1.11 6.24 2.18
N ASN A 100 1.76 6.95 1.27
CA ASN A 100 2.63 6.38 0.25
C ASN A 100 4.06 6.85 0.49
N ALA A 101 4.94 5.89 0.83
CA ALA A 101 6.35 6.15 1.14
C ALA A 101 7.23 6.28 -0.11
N GLY A 102 6.69 6.01 -1.31
CA GLY A 102 7.48 5.86 -2.53
C GLY A 102 8.17 4.49 -2.60
N TYR A 103 9.18 4.36 -3.48
CA TYR A 103 9.95 3.12 -3.55
C TYR A 103 10.84 2.96 -2.31
N LEU A 104 10.75 1.78 -1.71
CA LEU A 104 11.28 1.47 -0.38
C LEU A 104 12.66 0.81 -0.41
N ASN A 105 13.12 0.42 -1.60
CA ASN A 105 14.43 -0.19 -1.81
C ASN A 105 14.92 0.17 -3.21
N ASP A 106 16.23 0.27 -3.37
CA ASP A 106 16.88 0.19 -4.68
C ASP A 106 17.00 -1.28 -5.12
N PHE A 107 17.36 -1.50 -6.39
CA PHE A 107 17.72 -2.83 -6.87
C PHE A 107 18.91 -3.39 -6.08
N ASP A 108 18.91 -4.70 -5.87
CA ASP A 108 19.85 -5.48 -5.06
C ASP A 108 19.84 -5.10 -3.56
N ALA A 109 19.09 -4.05 -3.18
CA ALA A 109 19.01 -3.56 -1.82
C ALA A 109 17.89 -4.24 -1.02
N VAL A 110 18.10 -4.26 0.29
CA VAL A 110 17.13 -4.78 1.25
C VAL A 110 15.88 -3.91 1.24
N LEU A 111 14.72 -4.55 1.12
CA LEU A 111 13.45 -3.95 1.47
C LEU A 111 13.22 -4.15 2.97
N SER A 112 12.93 -3.08 3.71
CA SER A 112 12.58 -3.14 5.12
C SER A 112 11.61 -2.04 5.48
N TYR A 113 10.31 -2.35 5.55
CA TYR A 113 9.29 -1.36 5.79
C TYR A 113 8.16 -1.86 6.70
N THR A 114 7.71 -0.96 7.58
CA THR A 114 6.49 -1.11 8.38
C THR A 114 5.67 0.15 8.20
N CYS A 115 4.37 0.00 7.96
CA CYS A 115 3.45 1.13 7.90
C CYS A 115 3.49 1.97 9.18
N PRO A 116 3.26 3.30 9.08
CA PRO A 116 3.09 4.17 10.22
C PRO A 116 2.02 3.66 11.20
N ASN A 117 2.03 4.22 12.42
CA ASN A 117 1.12 3.86 13.49
C ASN A 117 -0.34 3.90 13.04
N ASN A 118 -1.08 2.87 13.46
CA ASN A 118 -2.50 2.67 13.14
C ASN A 118 -2.84 2.53 11.64
N MET A 119 -1.85 2.28 10.79
CA MET A 119 -2.06 2.00 9.37
C MET A 119 -1.76 0.53 9.04
N PHE A 120 -2.45 0.03 8.02
CA PHE A 120 -2.31 -1.32 7.48
C PHE A 120 -1.94 -1.26 6.01
N ILE A 121 -1.28 -2.30 5.48
CA ILE A 121 -0.96 -2.33 4.05
C ILE A 121 -2.27 -2.39 3.26
N LYS A 122 -2.47 -1.40 2.39
CA LYS A 122 -3.61 -1.30 1.47
C LYS A 122 -3.26 -1.91 0.11
N SER A 123 -2.07 -1.57 -0.40
CA SER A 123 -1.59 -2.04 -1.69
C SER A 123 -0.07 -2.12 -1.72
N VAL A 124 0.42 -2.97 -2.62
CA VAL A 124 1.83 -3.09 -2.97
C VAL A 124 1.94 -2.92 -4.48
N SER A 125 2.94 -2.18 -4.93
CA SER A 125 3.34 -2.13 -6.34
C SER A 125 4.82 -2.41 -6.48
N SER A 126 5.20 -2.85 -7.68
CA SER A 126 6.58 -3.15 -7.98
C SER A 126 6.84 -3.09 -9.47
N TYR A 127 8.10 -2.87 -9.82
CA TYR A 127 8.61 -3.05 -11.18
C TYR A 127 9.95 -3.76 -11.13
N HIS A 128 10.23 -4.48 -12.21
CA HIS A 128 11.41 -5.31 -12.41
C HIS A 128 12.37 -4.64 -13.39
N ASP A 129 13.66 -4.96 -13.25
CA ASP A 129 14.71 -4.58 -14.19
C ASP A 129 15.50 -5.83 -14.61
N ASN A 130 15.42 -6.19 -15.90
CA ASN A 130 16.11 -7.36 -16.46
C ASN A 130 17.65 -7.24 -16.43
N GLY A 131 18.22 -6.06 -16.17
CA GLY A 131 19.67 -5.93 -16.03
C GLY A 131 20.15 -6.38 -14.65
N ARG A 132 19.32 -6.13 -13.64
CA ARG A 132 19.54 -6.50 -12.22
C ARG A 132 18.90 -7.81 -11.83
N GLU A 133 17.90 -8.24 -12.60
CA GLU A 133 16.99 -9.34 -12.26
C GLU A 133 16.46 -9.20 -10.83
N ASP A 134 16.00 -7.98 -10.55
CA ASP A 134 15.49 -7.60 -9.24
C ASP A 134 14.31 -6.65 -9.34
N ARG A 135 13.62 -6.47 -8.22
CA ARG A 135 12.43 -5.65 -8.08
C ARG A 135 12.55 -4.58 -7.01
N ARG A 136 11.99 -3.41 -7.34
CA ARG A 136 11.75 -2.34 -6.38
C ARG A 136 10.31 -2.32 -5.96
N PHE A 137 10.08 -2.10 -4.66
CA PHE A 137 8.75 -2.20 -4.06
C PHE A 137 8.28 -0.86 -3.53
N ASN A 138 7.02 -0.54 -3.76
CA ASN A 138 6.31 0.55 -3.10
C ASN A 138 5.11 -0.05 -2.33
N ILE A 139 4.87 0.46 -1.13
CA ILE A 139 3.76 0.06 -0.27
C ILE A 139 2.95 1.31 0.07
N GLU A 140 1.65 1.24 -0.20
CA GLU A 140 0.68 2.21 0.29
C GLU A 140 -0.02 1.65 1.53
N CYS A 141 -0.01 2.45 2.60
CA CYS A 141 -0.68 2.14 3.85
C CYS A 141 -2.03 2.87 3.93
N GLY A 142 -3.02 2.30 4.62
CA GLY A 142 -4.34 2.88 4.80
C GLY A 142 -4.78 2.97 6.26
N LYS A 143 -5.53 4.03 6.59
CA LYS A 143 -6.33 4.12 7.82
C LYS A 143 -7.79 3.87 7.50
N TYR A 144 -8.46 3.15 8.40
CA TYR A 144 -9.81 2.66 8.18
C TYR A 144 -10.74 3.07 9.31
N THR A 145 -11.99 3.30 8.95
CA THR A 145 -13.13 3.23 9.87
C THR A 145 -14.01 2.05 9.51
N THR A 146 -14.90 1.65 10.39
CA THR A 146 -15.99 0.72 10.05
C THR A 146 -17.20 1.47 9.49
N THR A 147 -18.21 0.74 9.03
CA THR A 147 -19.48 1.33 8.56
C THR A 147 -20.14 2.25 9.60
N SER A 148 -19.95 1.97 10.89
CA SER A 148 -20.45 2.79 12.00
C SER A 148 -19.65 4.07 12.23
N GLY A 149 -18.49 4.22 11.59
CA GLY A 149 -17.58 5.34 11.77
C GLY A 149 -16.52 5.14 12.86
N ALA A 150 -16.47 3.96 13.50
CA ALA A 150 -15.43 3.67 14.49
C ALA A 150 -14.05 3.63 13.83
N ARG A 151 -13.07 4.36 14.36
CA ARG A 151 -11.67 4.33 13.89
C ARG A 151 -11.00 3.02 14.25
N LEU A 152 -10.20 2.49 13.33
CA LEU A 152 -9.47 1.24 13.53
C LEU A 152 -8.00 1.50 13.87
N TYR A 153 -7.52 0.81 14.90
CA TYR A 153 -6.20 0.93 15.46
C TYR A 153 -5.41 -0.36 15.31
N ARG A 154 -4.09 -0.23 15.25
CA ARG A 154 -3.16 -1.36 15.18
C ARG A 154 -2.81 -1.86 16.57
N LYS A 155 -2.88 -3.18 16.80
CA LYS A 155 -2.44 -3.83 18.03
C LYS A 155 -1.53 -5.03 17.74
N SER A 156 -0.62 -5.35 18.67
CA SER A 156 0.18 -6.59 18.66
C SER A 156 0.92 -6.86 17.34
N LEU A 157 1.92 -6.03 17.02
CA LEU A 157 2.78 -6.21 15.86
C LEU A 157 3.75 -7.39 16.07
N SER A 158 3.83 -8.28 15.09
CA SER A 158 4.78 -9.39 15.09
C SER A 158 5.29 -9.69 13.69
N TRP A 159 6.61 -9.82 13.55
CA TRP A 159 7.26 -10.28 12.32
C TRP A 159 7.33 -11.80 12.23
N THR A 160 7.20 -12.33 11.03
CA THR A 160 7.52 -13.72 10.72
C THR A 160 9.04 -13.94 10.63
N GLY A 161 9.45 -15.22 10.58
CA GLY A 161 10.70 -15.60 9.92
C GLY A 161 10.61 -15.42 8.40
N TYR A 162 11.64 -15.85 7.66
CA TYR A 162 11.52 -15.96 6.20
C TYR A 162 10.45 -16.99 5.85
N VAL A 163 9.51 -16.61 4.99
CA VAL A 163 8.39 -17.48 4.58
C VAL A 163 8.72 -18.33 3.36
N ASN A 164 9.85 -18.06 2.71
CA ASN A 164 10.43 -18.86 1.64
C ASN A 164 11.96 -18.89 1.72
N SER A 165 12.54 -19.81 0.97
CA SER A 165 13.93 -19.76 0.51
C SER A 165 13.98 -19.16 -0.91
N TYR A 166 15.18 -18.82 -1.38
CA TYR A 166 15.40 -18.45 -2.78
C TYR A 166 14.91 -19.54 -3.73
N ASP A 167 14.41 -19.12 -4.89
CA ASP A 167 13.81 -19.92 -5.97
C ASP A 167 12.53 -20.66 -5.56
N GLN A 168 12.12 -20.54 -4.29
CA GLN A 168 10.92 -21.16 -3.76
C GLN A 168 9.74 -20.18 -3.74
N ALA A 169 8.56 -20.74 -3.99
CA ALA A 169 7.30 -20.03 -3.84
C ALA A 169 6.94 -19.84 -2.36
N PHE A 170 6.09 -18.86 -2.08
CA PHE A 170 5.36 -18.80 -0.81
C PHE A 170 3.88 -18.51 -1.05
N ASN A 171 3.07 -18.90 -0.06
CA ASN A 171 1.69 -18.47 0.09
C ASN A 171 1.49 -18.16 1.58
N TYR A 172 1.54 -16.88 1.93
CA TYR A 172 1.48 -16.44 3.32
C TYR A 172 0.21 -15.63 3.56
N THR A 173 -0.50 -15.99 4.63
CA THR A 173 -1.63 -15.24 5.17
C THR A 173 -1.37 -14.99 6.65
N CYS A 174 -1.63 -13.76 7.10
CA CYS A 174 -1.57 -13.44 8.52
C CYS A 174 -2.50 -14.36 9.33
N PRO A 175 -2.16 -14.65 10.60
CA PRO A 175 -3.06 -15.36 11.51
C PRO A 175 -4.43 -14.69 11.59
N ALA A 176 -5.45 -15.45 11.97
CA ALA A 176 -6.82 -14.96 12.12
C ALA A 176 -6.87 -13.68 12.98
N GLY A 177 -7.64 -12.69 12.51
CA GLY A 177 -7.76 -11.37 13.14
C GLY A 177 -6.55 -10.45 12.99
N LYS A 178 -5.57 -10.81 12.12
CA LYS A 178 -4.42 -9.95 11.80
C LYS A 178 -4.32 -9.62 10.31
N PHE A 179 -3.73 -8.46 10.05
CA PHE A 179 -3.55 -7.87 8.73
C PHE A 179 -2.07 -7.55 8.51
N LEU A 180 -1.66 -7.47 7.25
CA LEU A 180 -0.30 -7.10 6.88
C LEU A 180 -0.05 -5.62 7.24
N VAL A 181 1.07 -5.37 7.90
CA VAL A 181 1.53 -4.02 8.28
C VAL A 181 2.98 -3.75 7.90
N GLY A 182 3.71 -4.76 7.42
CA GLY A 182 5.10 -4.60 7.01
C GLY A 182 5.58 -5.74 6.12
N MET A 183 6.62 -5.43 5.36
CA MET A 183 7.28 -6.34 4.43
C MET A 183 8.79 -6.14 4.51
N TYR A 184 9.52 -7.24 4.54
CA TYR A 184 10.97 -7.27 4.52
C TYR A 184 11.43 -8.26 3.46
N SER A 185 12.43 -7.91 2.68
CA SER A 185 12.95 -8.78 1.64
C SER A 185 14.41 -8.54 1.31
N VAL A 186 15.13 -9.61 1.00
CA VAL A 186 16.55 -9.60 0.62
C VAL A 186 16.70 -10.29 -0.72
N HIS A 187 17.35 -9.60 -1.66
CA HIS A 187 17.72 -10.14 -2.97
C HIS A 187 19.05 -10.89 -2.91
N SER A 188 19.25 -11.83 -3.83
CA SER A 188 20.53 -12.50 -4.04
C SER A 188 20.87 -12.56 -5.51
N ASN A 189 21.94 -11.88 -5.93
CA ASN A 189 22.48 -11.96 -7.30
C ASN A 189 22.95 -13.36 -7.71
N ARG A 190 23.08 -14.31 -6.76
CA ARG A 190 23.40 -15.70 -7.12
C ARG A 190 22.16 -16.44 -7.62
N HIS A 191 21.01 -16.11 -7.04
CA HIS A 191 19.73 -16.72 -7.35
C HIS A 191 18.87 -15.86 -8.28
N GLU A 192 19.22 -14.58 -8.43
CA GLU A 192 18.40 -13.55 -9.06
C GLU A 192 16.96 -13.57 -8.54
N ASP A 193 16.88 -13.62 -7.20
CA ASP A 193 15.64 -13.87 -6.51
C ASP A 193 15.61 -13.26 -5.11
N ARG A 194 14.40 -13.16 -4.54
CA ARG A 194 14.12 -12.58 -3.23
C ARG A 194 13.52 -13.56 -2.24
N VAL A 195 13.98 -13.47 -0.99
CA VAL A 195 13.30 -14.05 0.18
C VAL A 195 12.49 -13.00 0.93
N PHE A 196 11.40 -13.41 1.58
CA PHE A 196 10.42 -12.49 2.17
C PHE A 196 10.11 -12.79 3.63
N LYS A 197 9.86 -11.74 4.41
CA LYS A 197 9.21 -11.77 5.74
C LYS A 197 8.07 -10.77 5.75
N PHE A 198 7.09 -11.02 6.59
CA PHE A 198 5.92 -10.16 6.75
C PHE A 198 5.71 -9.79 8.20
N ALA A 199 5.19 -8.58 8.44
CA ALA A 199 4.69 -8.18 9.74
C ALA A 199 3.16 -8.20 9.73
N CYS A 200 2.58 -8.80 10.77
CA CYS A 200 1.14 -8.85 10.98
C CYS A 200 0.78 -8.11 12.27
N ALA A 201 -0.37 -7.44 12.27
CA ALA A 201 -0.93 -6.83 13.45
C ALA A 201 -2.46 -6.98 13.49
N ALA A 202 -3.00 -7.04 14.69
CA ALA A 202 -4.44 -7.03 14.92
C ALA A 202 -5.04 -5.65 14.61
N MET A 203 -6.29 -5.67 14.15
CA MET A 203 -7.11 -4.48 13.89
C MET A 203 -8.20 -4.38 14.96
N ALA A 204 -8.41 -3.22 15.58
CA ALA A 204 -9.38 -3.05 16.67
C ALA A 204 -10.06 -1.67 16.64
N GLU A 205 -11.34 -1.58 17.05
CA GLU A 205 -12.12 -0.33 17.07
C GLU A 205 -11.74 0.66 18.20
N SER A 206 -10.89 0.24 19.15
CA SER A 206 -10.43 1.14 20.21
C SER A 206 -8.95 0.97 20.52
N SER A 207 -8.27 2.10 20.70
CA SER A 207 -6.84 2.16 21.04
C SER A 207 -6.54 1.59 22.43
N ALA A 208 -7.48 1.68 23.37
CA ALA A 208 -7.27 1.31 24.78
C ALA A 208 -7.62 -0.14 25.14
N SER A 209 -8.66 -0.74 24.55
CA SER A 209 -9.20 -2.04 25.03
C SER A 209 -10.04 -2.86 24.04
N GLY A 210 -10.23 -2.38 22.81
CA GLY A 210 -11.03 -3.07 21.79
C GLY A 210 -10.47 -4.44 21.45
N PHE A 211 -11.37 -5.41 21.26
CA PHE A 211 -11.06 -6.76 20.77
C PHE A 211 -10.49 -6.68 19.35
N ALA A 212 -9.64 -7.65 19.00
CA ALA A 212 -9.18 -7.80 17.63
C ALA A 212 -10.36 -8.24 16.76
N LEU A 213 -10.56 -7.56 15.63
CA LEU A 213 -11.60 -7.88 14.68
C LEU A 213 -11.12 -9.00 13.75
N SER A 214 -12.04 -9.90 13.39
CA SER A 214 -11.85 -10.90 12.34
C SER A 214 -11.91 -10.26 10.97
N ALA A 215 -11.08 -10.73 10.04
CA ALA A 215 -11.10 -10.28 8.66
C ALA A 215 -12.20 -11.01 7.87
N GLU A 216 -13.04 -10.28 7.16
CA GLU A 216 -14.22 -10.78 6.47
C GLU A 216 -14.31 -10.26 5.03
N THR A 217 -15.06 -10.98 4.19
CA THR A 217 -15.22 -10.64 2.76
C THR A 217 -13.87 -10.45 2.07
N CYS A 218 -13.12 -11.55 1.98
CA CYS A 218 -11.76 -11.54 1.45
C CYS A 218 -11.71 -12.00 0.00
N SER A 219 -10.85 -11.35 -0.78
CA SER A 219 -10.62 -11.62 -2.19
C SER A 219 -9.12 -11.67 -2.47
N THR A 220 -8.75 -12.37 -3.54
CA THR A 220 -7.38 -12.43 -4.03
C THR A 220 -7.32 -11.81 -5.42
N VAL A 221 -6.28 -11.01 -5.68
CA VAL A 221 -5.96 -10.45 -7.00
C VAL A 221 -4.56 -10.87 -7.42
N GLY A 222 -4.38 -11.06 -8.73
CA GLY A 222 -3.20 -11.70 -9.33
C GLY A 222 -3.52 -13.10 -9.88
N PRO A 223 -2.50 -13.85 -10.33
CA PRO A 223 -1.10 -13.47 -10.37
C PRO A 223 -0.81 -12.35 -11.37
N THR A 224 0.24 -11.57 -11.11
CA THR A 224 0.83 -10.64 -12.08
C THR A 224 1.54 -11.41 -13.20
N ASN A 225 1.95 -10.72 -14.26
CA ASN A 225 2.90 -11.27 -15.24
C ASN A 225 4.34 -11.11 -14.75
N PHE A 226 5.27 -11.85 -15.35
CA PHE A 226 6.72 -11.62 -15.24
C PHE A 226 7.15 -10.37 -16.01
N ASP A 227 8.28 -9.78 -15.61
CA ASP A 227 9.03 -8.68 -16.24
C ASP A 227 8.20 -7.42 -16.51
N GLN A 228 7.06 -7.29 -15.82
CA GLN A 228 6.12 -6.18 -15.99
C GLN A 228 5.90 -5.47 -14.66
N PRO A 229 5.74 -4.14 -14.68
CA PRO A 229 5.30 -3.42 -13.51
C PRO A 229 3.88 -3.83 -13.14
N TRP A 230 3.59 -3.83 -11.84
CA TRP A 230 2.26 -4.16 -11.33
C TRP A 230 1.89 -3.34 -10.10
N TYR A 231 0.58 -3.28 -9.86
CA TYR A 231 -0.05 -2.71 -8.69
C TYR A 231 -1.11 -3.71 -8.20
N LEU A 232 -1.02 -4.11 -6.95
CA LEU A 232 -1.92 -5.07 -6.33
C LEU A 232 -2.47 -4.51 -5.01
N GLY A 233 -3.78 -4.49 -4.86
CA GLY A 233 -4.46 -4.03 -3.66
C GLY A 233 -5.89 -3.62 -3.94
N SER A 234 -6.53 -2.98 -2.96
CA SER A 234 -7.90 -2.50 -3.08
C SER A 234 -8.15 -1.36 -2.08
N ASN A 235 -9.42 -1.03 -1.83
CA ASN A 235 -9.81 -0.18 -0.70
C ASN A 235 -9.96 -0.96 0.62
N GLY A 236 -9.68 -2.27 0.62
CA GLY A 236 -9.57 -3.10 1.81
C GLY A 236 -8.15 -3.11 2.37
N ALA A 237 -7.92 -3.91 3.41
CA ALA A 237 -6.59 -4.13 3.99
C ALA A 237 -6.05 -5.50 3.58
N LEU A 238 -4.76 -5.58 3.25
CA LEU A 238 -4.12 -6.83 2.87
C LEU A 238 -4.00 -7.76 4.09
N VAL A 239 -4.29 -9.04 3.87
CA VAL A 239 -4.13 -10.11 4.86
C VAL A 239 -3.10 -11.14 4.44
N GLY A 240 -2.74 -11.19 3.16
CA GLY A 240 -1.79 -12.17 2.65
C GLY A 240 -1.18 -11.79 1.31
N MET A 241 -0.11 -12.51 0.97
CA MET A 241 0.62 -12.39 -0.28
C MET A 241 1.14 -13.78 -0.67
N SER A 242 1.10 -14.08 -1.96
CA SER A 242 1.72 -15.28 -2.52
C SER A 242 2.57 -14.90 -3.73
N SER A 243 3.64 -15.66 -3.95
CA SER A 243 4.53 -15.39 -5.07
C SER A 243 5.28 -16.65 -5.49
N ARG A 244 5.50 -16.80 -6.79
CA ARG A 244 6.24 -17.89 -7.41
C ARG A 244 7.34 -17.33 -8.30
N HIS A 245 8.57 -17.79 -8.08
CA HIS A 245 9.73 -17.46 -8.90
C HIS A 245 9.78 -18.32 -10.17
N SER A 246 10.36 -17.78 -11.24
CA SER A 246 10.64 -18.47 -12.49
C SER A 246 12.05 -18.20 -12.96
N ASN A 247 12.91 -19.22 -12.93
CA ASN A 247 14.32 -19.10 -13.36
C ASN A 247 14.47 -18.71 -14.85
N SER A 248 13.49 -18.98 -15.72
CA SER A 248 13.59 -18.55 -17.12
C SER A 248 13.37 -17.04 -17.32
N HIS A 249 12.78 -16.38 -16.33
CA HIS A 249 12.51 -14.94 -16.34
C HIS A 249 13.34 -14.22 -15.26
N GLU A 250 13.96 -14.96 -14.33
CA GLU A 250 14.58 -14.46 -13.10
C GLU A 250 13.69 -13.42 -12.38
N ASP A 251 12.41 -13.78 -12.29
CA ASP A 251 11.37 -12.88 -11.80
C ASP A 251 10.22 -13.66 -11.13
N ARG A 252 9.33 -12.92 -10.46
CA ARG A 252 8.24 -13.44 -9.64
C ARG A 252 6.85 -13.01 -10.10
N GLU A 253 5.98 -13.98 -10.36
CA GLU A 253 4.53 -13.75 -10.34
C GLU A 253 4.07 -13.52 -8.90
N THR A 254 3.13 -12.60 -8.69
CA THR A 254 2.67 -12.20 -7.35
C THR A 254 1.15 -12.08 -7.30
N SER A 255 0.55 -12.52 -6.20
CA SER A 255 -0.85 -12.26 -5.84
C SER A 255 -0.93 -11.69 -4.42
N VAL A 256 -1.98 -10.92 -4.14
CA VAL A 256 -2.30 -10.46 -2.78
C VAL A 256 -3.72 -10.82 -2.41
N SER A 257 -3.94 -11.13 -1.14
CA SER A 257 -5.26 -11.31 -0.55
C SER A 257 -5.57 -10.13 0.35
N PHE A 258 -6.80 -9.60 0.24
CA PHE A 258 -7.28 -8.48 1.03
C PHE A 258 -8.71 -8.73 1.49
N CYS A 259 -9.10 -8.07 2.57
CA CYS A 259 -10.46 -8.14 3.10
C CYS A 259 -11.06 -6.74 3.12
N THR A 260 -12.36 -6.65 2.84
CA THR A 260 -13.09 -5.37 2.76
C THR A 260 -14.10 -5.19 3.89
N SER A 261 -14.24 -6.17 4.77
CA SER A 261 -15.00 -6.04 6.00
C SER A 261 -14.30 -6.74 7.16
N VAL A 262 -14.81 -6.47 8.35
CA VAL A 262 -14.34 -7.02 9.61
C VAL A 262 -15.54 -7.31 10.51
N SER A 263 -15.39 -8.22 11.46
CA SER A 263 -16.44 -8.59 12.41
C SER A 263 -15.87 -8.81 13.81
N ASP A 264 -16.72 -8.68 14.82
CA ASP A 264 -16.43 -9.24 16.14
C ASP A 264 -16.36 -10.77 16.07
N TRP A 265 -15.61 -11.35 17.00
CA TRP A 265 -15.55 -12.79 17.24
C TRP A 265 -16.77 -13.29 18.00
#